data_AF-A0A5Q2TLK7-F1
#
_entry.id   AF-A0A5Q2TLK7-F1
#
_cell.length_a   1.000
_cell.length_b   1.000
_cell.length_c   1.000
_cell.angle_alpha   90.00
_cell.angle_beta   90.00
_cell.angle_gamma   90.00
#
_symmetry.space_group_name_H-M   'P 1'
#
loop_
_entity.id
_entity.type
_entity.pdbx_description
1 polymer ?
#
loop_
_entity_poly.entity_id
_entity_poly.type
_entity_poly.pdbx_seq_one_letter_code
_entity_poly.pdbx_strand_id
1 'polypeptide(L)' 'METNALFYKIQKRIVSTEDYIKWSYTLLESNVSSPSLNIISSLSSDENIFEVEDYFKRALKEL' A
#
# COMPACT_ATOMS: atom_id res chain seq x y z
N MET A 1 -2.55 -8.30 -0.52
CA MET A 1 -3.87 -8.03 0.10
C MET A 1 -4.78 -7.41 -0.93
N GLU A 2 -6.02 -7.86 -1.00
CA GLU A 2 -7.04 -7.29 -1.89
C GLU A 2 -7.30 -5.80 -1.63
N THR A 3 -7.46 -5.03 -2.69
CA THR A 3 -7.69 -3.58 -2.63
C THR A 3 -8.91 -3.22 -1.78
N ASN A 4 -10.03 -3.92 -1.94
CA ASN A 4 -11.24 -3.68 -1.15
C ASN A 4 -11.04 -3.99 0.35
N ALA A 5 -10.22 -5.01 0.67
CA ALA A 5 -9.89 -5.34 2.06
C ALA A 5 -9.01 -4.24 2.69
N LEU A 6 -8.06 -3.68 1.93
CA LEU A 6 -7.26 -2.54 2.37
C LEU A 6 -8.16 -1.32 2.67
N PHE A 7 -9.05 -0.94 1.74
CA PHE A 7 -9.98 0.17 1.94
C PHE A 7 -10.88 -0.02 3.15
N TYR A 8 -11.38 -1.23 3.38
CA TYR A 8 -12.14 -1.55 4.58
C TYR A 8 -11.33 -1.30 5.87
N LYS A 9 -10.08 -1.76 5.92
CA LYS A 9 -9.19 -1.54 7.08
C LYS A 9 -8.87 -0.06 7.30
N ILE A 10 -8.63 0.70 6.23
CA ILE A 10 -8.44 2.16 6.29
C ILE A 10 -9.67 2.83 6.90
N GLN A 11 -10.87 2.51 6.41
CA GLN A 11 -12.12 3.07 6.91
C GLN A 11 -12.34 2.75 8.40
N LYS A 12 -11.96 1.55 8.83
CA LYS A 12 -12.05 1.10 10.23
C LYS A 12 -10.92 1.62 11.12
N ARG A 13 -9.92 2.32 10.56
CA ARG A 13 -8.71 2.80 11.26
C ARG A 13 -7.93 1.69 11.96
N ILE A 14 -7.89 0.51 11.34
CA ILE A 14 -7.14 -0.67 11.82
C ILE A 14 -6.06 -1.11 10.84
N VAL A 15 -5.76 -0.28 9.84
CA VAL A 15 -4.72 -0.55 8.84
C VAL A 15 -3.33 -0.44 9.49
N SER A 16 -2.41 -1.30 9.05
CA SER A 16 -0.99 -1.26 9.44
C SER A 16 -0.08 -1.00 8.24
N THR A 17 1.19 -0.72 8.48
CA THR A 17 2.20 -0.62 7.40
C THR A 17 2.29 -1.92 6.60
N GLU A 18 2.24 -3.08 7.27
CA GLU A 18 2.27 -4.40 6.63
C GLU A 18 1.09 -4.61 5.66
N ASP A 19 -0.06 -4.00 5.94
CA ASP A 19 -1.22 -4.06 5.06
C ASP A 19 -0.96 -3.38 3.70
N TYR A 20 -0.33 -2.22 3.71
CA TYR A 20 0.08 -1.53 2.47
C TYR A 20 1.16 -2.30 1.72
N ILE A 21 2.15 -2.85 2.42
CA ILE A 21 3.21 -3.68 1.81
C ILE A 21 2.58 -4.90 1.12
N LYS A 22 1.72 -5.65 1.82
CA LYS A 22 1.00 -6.80 1.24
C LYS A 22 0.12 -6.41 0.07
N TRP A 23 -0.54 -5.26 0.13
CA TRP A 23 -1.31 -4.73 -1.00
C TRP A 23 -0.42 -4.44 -2.21
N SER A 24 0.76 -3.84 -1.99
CA SER A 24 1.70 -3.55 -3.06
C SER A 24 2.19 -4.80 -3.79
N TYR A 25 2.51 -5.87 -3.05
CA TYR A 25 2.92 -7.13 -3.68
C TYR A 25 1.82 -7.75 -4.54
N THR A 26 0.55 -7.74 -4.08
CA THR A 26 -0.56 -8.29 -4.87
C THR A 26 -0.77 -7.54 -6.19
N LEU A 27 -0.57 -6.21 -6.22
CA LEU A 27 -0.63 -5.45 -7.45
C LEU A 27 0.55 -5.77 -8.38
N LEU A 28 1.77 -5.84 -7.84
CA LEU A 28 2.96 -6.18 -8.61
C LEU A 28 2.89 -7.59 -9.22
N GLU A 29 2.40 -8.58 -8.46
CA GLU A 29 2.12 -9.94 -8.94
C GLU A 29 1.10 -9.95 -10.10
N SER A 30 0.22 -8.96 -10.14
CA SER A 30 -0.78 -8.77 -11.20
C SER A 30 -0.25 -7.92 -12.38
N ASN A 31 1.06 -7.70 -12.47
CA ASN A 31 1.72 -6.80 -13.45
C ASN A 31 1.25 -5.34 -13.40
N VAL A 32 0.69 -4.90 -12.27
CA VAL A 32 0.35 -3.49 -12.03
C VAL A 32 1.51 -2.86 -11.24
N SER A 33 2.17 -1.87 -11.83
CA SER A 33 3.33 -1.21 -11.22
C SER A 33 3.26 0.31 -11.40
N SER A 34 3.70 1.03 -10.37
CA SER A 34 3.95 2.47 -10.41
C SER A 34 5.17 2.81 -9.54
N PRO A 35 5.81 3.98 -9.73
CA PRO A 35 6.93 4.39 -8.89
C PRO A 35 6.62 4.35 -7.39
N SER A 36 5.48 4.93 -6.97
CA SER A 36 5.10 4.94 -5.56
C SER A 36 4.72 3.55 -5.04
N LEU A 37 4.12 2.70 -5.89
CA LEU A 37 3.83 1.32 -5.52
C LEU A 37 5.10 0.50 -5.26
N ASN A 38 6.11 0.66 -6.11
CA ASN A 38 7.41 0.00 -5.94
C ASN A 38 8.10 0.45 -4.65
N ILE A 39 8.00 1.74 -4.29
CA ILE A 39 8.50 2.24 -3.02
C ILE A 39 7.82 1.51 -1.85
N ILE A 40 6.48 1.46 -1.82
CA ILE A 40 5.74 0.76 -0.76
C ILE A 40 6.20 -0.70 -0.61
N SER A 41 6.44 -1.39 -1.72
CA SER A 41 6.89 -2.79 -1.71
C SER A 41 8.30 -3.01 -1.13
N SER A 42 9.08 -1.94 -1.05
CA SER A 42 10.46 -1.95 -0.53
C SER A 42 10.58 -1.49 0.92
N LEU A 43 9.51 -0.96 1.52
CA LEU A 43 9.48 -0.51 2.90
C LEU A 43 9.45 -1.69 3.89
N SER A 44 9.95 -1.46 5.10
CA SER A 44 9.80 -2.40 6.21
C SER A 44 8.50 -2.16 6.99
N SER A 45 8.02 -3.18 7.71
CA SER A 45 6.74 -3.11 8.43
C SER A 45 6.77 -2.21 9.68
N ASP A 46 7.96 -1.83 10.15
CA ASP A 46 8.20 -0.89 11.24
C ASP A 46 8.23 0.58 10.79
N GLU A 47 8.12 0.85 9.49
CA GLU A 47 8.06 2.21 8.95
C GLU A 47 6.82 2.99 9.44
N ASN A 48 6.98 4.31 9.46
CA ASN A 48 5.93 5.21 9.88
C ASN A 48 4.71 5.12 8.93
N ILE A 49 3.55 4.77 9.48
CA ILE A 49 2.32 4.60 8.72
C ILE A 49 1.90 5.85 7.94
N PHE A 50 2.21 7.05 8.43
CA PHE A 50 1.87 8.30 7.73
C PHE A 50 2.69 8.50 6.44
N GLU A 51 3.95 8.05 6.44
CA GLU A 51 4.80 8.10 5.25
C GLU A 51 4.32 7.08 4.22
N VAL A 52 4.00 5.86 4.68
CA VAL A 52 3.44 4.79 3.85
C VAL A 52 2.11 5.23 3.21
N GLU A 53 1.25 5.91 3.98
CA GLU A 53 -0.01 6.48 3.47
C GLU A 53 0.19 7.57 2.42
N ASP A 54 1.26 8.36 2.50
CA ASP A 54 1.57 9.36 1.48
C ASP A 54 1.93 8.69 0.15
N TYR A 55 2.81 7.68 0.17
CA TYR A 55 3.11 6.87 -1.01
C TYR A 55 1.87 6.14 -1.54
N PHE A 56 1.01 5.63 -0.66
CA PHE A 56 -0.25 5.01 -1.07
C PHE A 56 -1.14 6.00 -1.85
N LYS A 57 -1.32 7.23 -1.35
CA LYS A 57 -2.09 8.27 -2.04
C LYS A 57 -1.47 8.66 -3.38
N ARG A 58 -0.15 8.63 -3.50
CA ARG A 58 0.55 8.85 -4.78
C ARG A 58 0.34 7.68 -5.74
N ALA A 59 0.47 6.45 -5.27
CA ALA A 59 0.22 5.26 -6.08
C ALA A 59 -1.21 5.25 -6.65
N LEU A 60 -2.23 5.62 -5.86
CA LEU A 60 -3.61 5.77 -6.36
C LEU A 60 -3.79 6.83 -7.45
N LYS A 61 -2.89 7.80 -7.58
CA LYS A 61 -2.92 8.81 -8.65
C LYS A 61 -2.13 8.39 -9.88
N GLU A 62 -1.15 7.50 -9.70
CA GLU A 62 -0.28 7.00 -10.77
C GLU A 62 -0.90 5.80 -11.51
N LEU A 63 -1.81 5.08 -10.86
CA LEU A 63 -2.60 3.96 -11.39
C LEU A 63 -3.92 4.45 -12.01
#